data_AF-A0A4Q2M511-F1
#
_entry.id   AF-A0A4Q2M511-F1
#
_cell.length_a   1.000
_cell.length_b   1.000
_cell.length_c   1.000
_cell.angle_alpha   90.00
_cell.angle_beta   90.00
_cell.angle_gamma   90.00
#
_symmetry.space_group_name_H-M   'P 1'
#
loop_
_entity.id
_entity.type
_entity.pdbx_description
1 polymer ?
#
loop_
_entity_poly.entity_id
_entity_poly.type
_entity_poly.pdbx_seq_one_letter_code
_entity_poly.pdbx_strand_id
1 'polypeptide(L)'
;MKTAPIAALAVTTLALTGCASFFSDHTEALENSVTREAILVAGAPTVTDARLSAFVDHDVIVTMFLRVDESFSALTLCHTIAAAVDHIPFSVDTLKLGIAAPDDSHDVDSEALLAELGVSSDDESLGELPWDVAEAVALTCDRRETQSERGRDRHDARVSSEGIATGW
;
A
#
# COMPACT_ATOMS: atom_id res chain seq x y z
N MET A 1 -55.45 -19.93 53.29
CA MET A 1 -54.01 -19.74 53.60
C MET A 1 -53.25 -20.29 52.40
N LYS A 2 -52.82 -19.55 51.37
CA LYS A 2 -52.00 -18.31 51.25
C LYS A 2 -50.54 -18.52 51.70
N THR A 3 -49.69 -18.93 50.76
CA THR A 3 -48.29 -18.51 50.59
C THR A 3 -47.87 -18.73 49.13
N ALA A 4 -47.10 -17.77 48.61
CA ALA A 4 -46.86 -17.46 47.21
C ALA A 4 -45.52 -18.07 46.71
N PRO A 5 -45.20 -17.99 45.40
CA PRO A 5 -44.03 -18.61 44.78
C PRO A 5 -42.77 -17.76 44.96
N ILE A 6 -41.61 -18.38 45.09
CA ILE A 6 -40.31 -17.69 45.03
C ILE A 6 -39.49 -18.31 43.90
N ALA A 7 -39.34 -17.49 42.86
CA ALA A 7 -38.39 -17.67 41.79
C ALA A 7 -36.95 -17.69 42.33
N ALA A 8 -36.11 -18.54 41.76
CA ALA A 8 -34.67 -18.34 41.79
C ALA A 8 -34.16 -18.49 40.35
N LEU A 9 -34.01 -17.34 39.69
CA LEU A 9 -33.24 -17.18 38.46
C LEU A 9 -31.81 -17.68 38.72
N ALA A 10 -31.40 -18.72 38.00
CA ALA A 10 -29.98 -18.98 37.80
C ALA A 10 -29.50 -18.07 36.66
N VAL A 11 -29.03 -16.88 37.02
CA VAL A 11 -28.35 -15.97 36.09
C VAL A 11 -26.99 -16.57 35.77
N THR A 12 -26.81 -17.00 34.53
CA THR A 12 -25.53 -17.30 33.90
C THR A 12 -24.67 -16.05 33.88
N THR A 13 -23.69 -15.95 34.78
CA THR A 13 -22.60 -14.96 34.67
C THR A 13 -21.36 -15.63 34.09
N LEU A 14 -21.34 -15.80 32.76
CA LEU A 14 -20.07 -15.81 32.01
C LEU A 14 -19.84 -14.37 31.55
N ALA A 15 -19.17 -13.59 32.39
CA ALA A 15 -18.67 -12.26 32.04
C ALA A 15 -17.17 -12.24 32.31
N LEU A 16 -16.40 -12.81 31.38
CA LEU A 16 -14.95 -12.68 31.26
C LEU A 16 -14.59 -12.76 29.78
N THR A 17 -15.14 -11.83 28.99
CA THR A 17 -14.71 -11.61 27.60
C THR A 17 -14.66 -10.12 27.36
N GLY A 18 -13.51 -9.65 26.92
CA GLY A 18 -13.39 -8.35 26.27
C GLY A 18 -12.44 -7.39 26.96
N CYS A 19 -11.15 -7.69 26.95
CA CYS A 19 -10.07 -6.70 27.02
C CYS A 19 -8.77 -7.36 26.52
N ALA A 20 -8.69 -7.68 25.24
CA ALA A 20 -7.47 -7.93 24.45
C ALA A 20 -7.89 -8.65 23.16
N SER A 21 -7.86 -7.97 22.01
CA SER A 21 -7.67 -8.62 20.69
C SER A 21 -7.67 -7.65 19.50
N PHE A 22 -8.21 -6.43 19.60
CA PHE A 22 -8.39 -5.57 18.41
C PHE A 22 -7.10 -5.12 17.71
N PHE A 23 -5.94 -5.16 18.36
CA PHE A 23 -4.65 -4.80 17.73
C PHE A 23 -4.02 -5.94 16.90
N SER A 24 -4.45 -7.20 17.09
CA SER A 24 -3.80 -8.37 16.46
C SER A 24 -4.26 -8.60 15.02
N ASP A 25 -5.52 -8.32 14.70
CA ASP A 25 -6.14 -8.80 13.46
C ASP A 25 -5.55 -8.16 12.19
N HIS A 26 -5.22 -6.87 12.22
CA HIS A 26 -4.72 -6.16 11.02
C HIS A 26 -3.26 -6.49 10.71
N THR A 27 -2.40 -6.59 11.73
CA THR A 27 -1.01 -7.00 11.57
C THR A 27 -0.94 -8.45 11.09
N GLU A 28 -1.73 -9.35 11.69
CA GLU A 28 -1.82 -10.75 11.25
C GLU A 28 -2.41 -10.86 9.83
N ALA A 29 -3.39 -10.02 9.47
CA ALA A 29 -3.91 -9.97 8.11
C ALA A 29 -2.86 -9.50 7.09
N LEU A 30 -2.02 -8.51 7.43
CA LEU A 30 -0.90 -8.09 6.57
C LEU A 30 0.13 -9.21 6.41
N GLU A 31 0.53 -9.86 7.50
CA GLU A 31 1.52 -10.95 7.48
C GLU A 31 1.05 -12.15 6.64
N ASN A 32 -0.26 -12.45 6.68
CA ASN A 32 -0.86 -13.53 5.89
C ASN A 32 -1.26 -13.11 4.45
N SER A 33 -1.13 -11.82 4.10
CA SER A 33 -1.44 -11.31 2.78
C SER A 33 -0.28 -11.48 1.79
N VAL A 34 -0.54 -11.22 0.51
CA VAL A 34 0.50 -11.14 -0.54
C VAL A 34 1.04 -9.72 -0.75
N THR A 35 0.66 -8.77 0.11
CA THR A 35 0.94 -7.33 -0.08
C THR A 35 2.44 -7.06 -0.17
N ARG A 36 3.23 -7.68 0.72
CA ARG A 36 4.69 -7.53 0.73
C ARG A 36 5.32 -8.01 -0.57
N GLU A 37 4.94 -9.20 -1.01
CA GLU A 37 5.44 -9.80 -2.25
C GLU A 37 5.03 -8.97 -3.47
N ALA A 38 3.80 -8.46 -3.51
CA ALA A 38 3.33 -7.59 -4.57
C ALA A 38 4.15 -6.29 -4.66
N ILE A 39 4.43 -5.65 -3.51
CA ILE A 39 5.30 -4.46 -3.44
C ILE A 39 6.70 -4.77 -3.94
N LEU A 40 7.30 -5.89 -3.53
CA LEU A 40 8.63 -6.28 -3.99
C LEU A 40 8.68 -6.54 -5.50
N VAL A 41 7.64 -7.16 -6.06
CA VAL A 41 7.53 -7.38 -7.51
C VAL A 41 7.36 -6.06 -8.26
N ALA A 42 6.48 -5.18 -7.79
CA ALA A 42 6.22 -3.89 -8.41
C ALA A 42 7.42 -2.93 -8.32
N GLY A 43 8.20 -3.04 -7.24
CA GLY A 43 9.39 -2.22 -6.99
C GLY A 43 10.69 -2.76 -7.59
N ALA A 44 10.67 -3.97 -8.15
CA ALA A 44 11.87 -4.62 -8.69
C ALA A 44 12.44 -3.86 -9.90
N PRO A 45 13.77 -3.85 -10.09
CA PRO A 45 14.79 -4.45 -9.23
C PRO A 45 15.21 -3.57 -8.04
N THR A 46 14.67 -2.35 -7.95
CA THR A 46 15.22 -1.28 -7.10
C THR A 46 14.79 -1.35 -5.63
N VAL A 47 13.65 -1.99 -5.34
CA VAL A 47 13.22 -2.30 -3.97
C VAL A 47 13.79 -3.64 -3.55
N THR A 48 14.63 -3.63 -2.53
CA THR A 48 15.40 -4.79 -2.05
C THR A 48 14.78 -5.47 -0.83
N ASP A 49 14.04 -4.72 -0.02
CA ASP A 49 13.22 -5.23 1.09
C ASP A 49 12.00 -4.34 1.26
N ALA A 50 10.91 -4.94 1.74
CA ALA A 50 9.67 -4.25 2.08
C ALA A 50 9.12 -4.83 3.39
N ARG A 51 8.69 -3.93 4.28
CA ARG A 51 8.01 -4.29 5.53
C ARG A 51 6.77 -3.45 5.69
N LEU A 52 5.73 -4.07 6.21
CA LEU A 52 4.45 -3.44 6.46
C LEU A 52 4.11 -3.60 7.94
N SER A 53 3.54 -2.57 8.54
CA SER A 53 2.92 -2.68 9.86
C SER A 53 1.62 -1.90 9.87
N ALA A 54 0.62 -2.44 10.57
CA ALA A 54 -0.63 -1.73 10.82
C ALA A 54 -0.65 -1.23 12.26
N PHE A 55 -1.12 0.00 12.45
CA PHE A 55 -1.43 0.58 13.74
C PHE A 55 -2.87 1.05 13.72
N VAL A 56 -3.65 0.64 14.72
CA VAL A 56 -5.05 0.98 14.84
C VAL A 56 -5.23 1.74 16.15
N ASP A 57 -5.73 2.97 16.07
CA ASP A 57 -6.22 3.71 17.23
C ASP A 57 -7.60 4.27 16.92
N HIS A 58 -7.70 5.56 16.57
CA HIS A 58 -8.91 6.15 15.97
C HIS A 58 -9.00 5.92 14.47
N ASP A 59 -7.85 5.84 13.80
CA ASP A 59 -7.69 5.59 12.38
C ASP A 59 -6.85 4.32 12.17
N VAL A 60 -7.06 3.64 11.05
CA VAL A 60 -6.24 2.52 10.57
C VAL A 60 -5.08 3.08 9.76
N ILE A 61 -3.89 3.03 10.34
CA ILE A 61 -2.66 3.51 9.72
C ILE A 61 -1.83 2.32 9.26
N VAL A 62 -1.48 2.28 7.99
CA VAL A 62 -0.49 1.33 7.46
C VAL A 62 0.81 2.06 7.21
N THR A 63 1.91 1.55 7.76
CA THR A 63 3.25 2.03 7.45
C THR A 63 3.94 1.07 6.50
N MET A 64 4.35 1.57 5.35
CA MET A 64 5.16 0.86 4.36
C MET A 64 6.61 1.33 4.46
N PHE A 65 7.49 0.44 4.88
CA PHE A 65 8.93 0.65 4.92
C PHE A 65 9.61 -0.04 3.74
N LEU A 66 10.34 0.72 2.94
CA LEU A 66 11.06 0.24 1.76
C LEU A 66 12.56 0.41 1.95
N ARG A 67 13.33 -0.64 1.64
CA ARG A 67 14.78 -0.52 1.39
C ARG A 67 15.02 -0.50 -0.09
N VAL A 68 15.71 0.53 -0.56
CA VAL A 68 15.81 0.80 -1.99
C VAL A 68 17.25 1.08 -2.41
N ASP A 69 17.60 0.79 -3.65
CA ASP A 69 18.90 1.16 -4.23
C ASP A 69 18.93 2.59 -4.79
N GLU A 70 20.08 3.00 -5.32
CA GLU A 70 20.32 4.35 -5.85
C GLU A 70 19.49 4.71 -7.09
N SER A 71 18.89 3.73 -7.76
CA SER A 71 18.07 3.93 -8.96
C SER A 71 16.57 4.01 -8.67
N PHE A 72 16.18 3.96 -7.38
CA PHE A 72 14.80 4.15 -6.96
C PHE A 72 14.29 5.53 -7.38
N SER A 73 13.06 5.56 -7.89
CA SER A 73 12.49 6.73 -8.54
C SER A 73 11.04 6.95 -8.13
N ALA A 74 10.52 8.15 -8.43
CA ALA A 74 9.12 8.46 -8.20
C ALA A 74 8.19 7.49 -8.96
N LEU A 75 8.58 7.06 -10.17
CA LEU A 75 7.80 6.08 -10.93
C LEU A 75 7.76 4.72 -10.22
N THR A 76 8.89 4.25 -9.68
CA THR A 76 8.91 3.01 -8.90
C THR A 76 8.04 3.15 -7.64
N LEU A 77 8.15 4.28 -6.93
CA LEU A 77 7.31 4.56 -5.76
C LEU A 77 5.81 4.55 -6.12
N CYS A 78 5.44 5.06 -7.29
CA CYS A 78 4.08 5.00 -7.82
C CYS A 78 3.58 3.54 -7.86
N HIS A 79 4.35 2.65 -8.49
CA HIS A 79 3.97 1.25 -8.65
C HIS A 79 3.95 0.47 -7.33
N THR A 80 4.84 0.79 -6.38
CA THR A 80 4.81 0.15 -5.06
C THR A 80 3.60 0.59 -4.24
N ILE A 81 3.21 1.88 -4.30
CA ILE A 81 1.97 2.38 -3.70
C ILE A 81 0.76 1.70 -4.33
N ALA A 82 0.71 1.59 -5.66
CA ALA A 82 -0.38 0.89 -6.35
C ALA A 82 -0.53 -0.57 -5.89
N ALA A 83 0.59 -1.30 -5.83
CA ALA A 83 0.60 -2.67 -5.33
C ALA A 83 0.14 -2.77 -3.86
N ALA A 84 0.50 -1.80 -3.01
CA ALA A 84 0.01 -1.77 -1.63
C ALA A 84 -1.51 -1.55 -1.57
N VAL A 85 -2.03 -0.57 -2.33
CA VAL A 85 -3.47 -0.26 -2.40
C VAL A 85 -4.30 -1.46 -2.86
N ASP A 86 -3.82 -2.19 -3.88
CA ASP A 86 -4.56 -3.33 -4.45
C ASP A 86 -4.59 -4.57 -3.56
N HIS A 87 -3.60 -4.75 -2.68
CA HIS A 87 -3.38 -6.00 -1.96
C HIS A 87 -3.60 -5.93 -0.45
N ILE A 88 -3.68 -4.74 0.14
CA ILE A 88 -4.01 -4.61 1.57
C ILE A 88 -5.43 -5.15 1.82
N PRO A 89 -5.60 -6.14 2.72
CA PRO A 89 -6.84 -6.92 2.81
C PRO A 89 -7.93 -6.27 3.69
N PHE A 90 -7.82 -4.98 3.97
CA PHE A 90 -8.73 -4.25 4.86
C PHE A 90 -8.77 -2.76 4.53
N SER A 91 -9.74 -2.04 5.10
CA SER A 91 -9.86 -0.59 4.95
C SER A 91 -8.76 0.14 5.73
N VAL A 92 -8.13 1.11 5.07
CA VAL A 92 -7.05 1.94 5.61
C VAL A 92 -7.47 3.39 5.53
N ASP A 93 -7.09 4.19 6.52
CA ASP A 93 -7.35 5.63 6.55
C ASP A 93 -6.12 6.42 6.08
N THR A 94 -4.92 5.98 6.47
CA THR A 94 -3.65 6.64 6.14
C THR A 94 -2.54 5.64 5.80
N LEU A 95 -1.82 5.92 4.73
CA LEU A 95 -0.56 5.24 4.38
C LEU A 95 0.63 6.12 4.79
N LYS A 96 1.58 5.57 5.55
CA LYS A 96 2.86 6.23 5.89
C LYS A 96 4.00 5.57 5.13
N LEU A 97 4.92 6.38 4.62
CA LEU A 97 6.07 5.93 3.82
C LEU A 97 7.38 6.16 4.58
N GLY A 98 8.10 5.07 4.84
CA GLY A 98 9.51 5.12 5.24
C GLY A 98 10.37 4.55 4.12
N ILE A 99 11.36 5.30 3.64
CA ILE A 99 12.23 4.85 2.55
C ILE A 99 13.67 5.05 2.98
N ALA A 100 14.46 3.98 2.93
CA ALA A 100 15.86 4.00 3.34
C ALA A 100 16.77 3.40 2.26
N ALA A 101 18.00 3.90 2.19
CA ALA A 101 19.06 3.33 1.37
C ALA A 101 19.44 1.91 1.87
N PRO A 102 20.12 1.07 1.05
CA PRO A 102 20.35 -0.35 1.37
C PRO A 102 21.19 -0.55 2.63
N ASP A 103 22.07 0.40 2.93
CA ASP A 103 23.00 0.41 4.05
C ASP A 103 22.49 1.19 5.28
N ASP A 104 21.22 1.62 5.27
CA ASP A 104 20.62 2.50 6.28
C ASP A 104 21.43 3.79 6.52
N SER A 105 22.27 4.21 5.56
CA SER A 105 23.16 5.35 5.73
C SER A 105 22.43 6.69 5.73
N HIS A 106 21.27 6.75 5.08
CA HIS A 106 20.40 7.91 5.02
C HIS A 106 18.97 7.49 4.64
N ASP A 107 18.01 8.28 5.11
CA ASP A 107 16.63 8.21 4.66
C ASP A 107 16.53 8.86 3.27
N VAL A 108 15.76 8.24 2.39
CA VAL A 108 15.41 8.80 1.08
C VAL A 108 14.22 9.73 1.29
N ASP A 109 14.30 10.92 0.71
CA ASP A 109 13.27 11.95 0.81
C ASP A 109 12.00 11.49 0.05
N SER A 110 11.05 10.93 0.80
CA SER A 110 9.77 10.47 0.28
C SER A 110 8.90 11.63 -0.20
N GLU A 111 9.04 12.83 0.40
CA GLU A 111 8.28 14.01 0.00
C GLU A 111 8.70 14.50 -1.39
N ALA A 112 10.02 14.52 -1.66
CA ALA A 112 10.53 14.86 -2.99
C ALA A 112 10.00 13.90 -4.07
N LEU A 113 9.98 12.59 -3.80
CA LEU A 113 9.46 11.60 -4.72
C LEU A 113 7.95 11.72 -4.94
N LEU A 114 7.19 12.01 -3.87
CA LEU A 114 5.75 12.27 -3.96
C LEU A 114 5.44 13.56 -4.73
N ALA A 115 6.24 14.61 -4.54
CA ALA A 115 6.11 15.86 -5.29
C ALA A 115 6.35 15.66 -6.79
N GLU A 116 7.29 14.80 -7.19
CA GLU A 116 7.47 14.40 -8.59
C GLU A 116 6.25 13.68 -9.18
N LEU A 117 5.47 13.00 -8.34
CA LEU A 117 4.18 12.40 -8.73
C LEU A 117 3.03 13.43 -8.77
N GLY A 118 3.29 14.68 -8.38
CA GLY A 118 2.29 15.74 -8.31
C GLY A 118 1.43 15.67 -7.04
N VAL A 119 1.90 14.95 -6.01
CA VAL A 119 1.26 14.90 -4.70
C VAL A 119 1.89 15.97 -3.82
N SER A 120 1.10 16.97 -3.43
CA SER A 120 1.49 17.95 -2.42
C SER A 120 0.89 17.54 -1.08
N SER A 121 1.71 17.27 -0.07
CA SER A 121 1.23 17.24 1.31
C SER A 121 1.15 18.67 1.84
N ASP A 122 -0.01 19.04 2.38
CA ASP A 122 -0.16 20.30 3.12
C ASP A 122 0.38 20.19 4.56
N ASP A 123 0.73 18.97 4.99
CA ASP A 123 1.24 18.63 6.31
C ASP A 123 2.74 18.29 6.23
N GLU A 124 3.53 18.89 7.13
CA GLU A 124 4.98 18.69 7.27
C GLU A 124 5.36 17.30 7.84
N SER A 125 4.41 16.35 7.87
CA SER A 125 4.65 14.98 8.34
C SER A 125 5.12 14.08 7.20
N LEU A 126 6.43 13.84 7.21
CA LEU A 126 7.18 12.86 6.41
C LEU A 126 6.31 11.73 5.82
N GLY A 127 6.03 11.81 4.51
CA GLY A 127 5.51 10.69 3.73
C GLY A 127 4.15 10.14 4.18
N GLU A 128 3.31 10.93 4.85
CA GLU A 128 1.94 10.55 5.20
C GLU A 128 0.97 10.88 4.06
N LEU A 129 0.17 9.89 3.67
CA LEU A 129 -0.79 9.97 2.59
C LEU A 129 -2.15 9.54 3.10
N PRO A 130 -3.17 10.42 3.08
CA PRO A 130 -4.56 10.00 3.20
C PRO A 130 -4.86 8.90 2.18
N TRP A 131 -5.67 7.91 2.57
CA TRP A 131 -5.87 6.73 1.73
C TRP A 131 -6.47 7.06 0.36
N ASP A 132 -7.39 8.02 0.27
CA ASP A 132 -7.97 8.50 -0.99
C ASP A 132 -6.91 9.13 -1.92
N VAL A 133 -5.90 9.80 -1.36
CA VAL A 133 -4.74 10.29 -2.12
C VAL A 133 -3.86 9.13 -2.60
N ALA A 134 -3.62 8.13 -1.76
CA ALA A 134 -2.88 6.92 -2.16
C ALA A 134 -3.59 6.16 -3.29
N GLU A 135 -4.92 6.04 -3.23
CA GLU A 135 -5.75 5.47 -4.31
C GLU A 135 -5.67 6.32 -5.59
N ALA A 136 -5.68 7.65 -5.48
CA ALA A 136 -5.53 8.54 -6.63
C ALA A 136 -4.15 8.42 -7.31
N VAL A 137 -3.09 8.22 -6.51
CA VAL A 137 -1.75 7.90 -7.01
C VAL A 137 -1.77 6.57 -7.73
N ALA A 138 -2.27 5.50 -7.11
CA ALA A 138 -2.36 4.16 -7.70
C ALA A 138 -3.04 4.18 -9.08
N LEU A 139 -4.20 4.81 -9.19
CA LEU A 139 -4.95 4.98 -10.45
C LEU A 139 -4.16 5.73 -11.52
N THR A 140 -3.28 6.65 -11.12
CA THR A 140 -2.41 7.39 -12.04
C THR A 140 -1.29 6.50 -12.58
N CYS A 141 -0.74 5.60 -11.76
CA CYS A 141 0.29 4.65 -12.15
C CYS A 141 -0.23 3.68 -13.22
N ASP A 142 -1.39 3.05 -13.00
CA ASP A 142 -2.01 2.09 -13.93
C ASP A 142 -2.29 2.72 -15.31
N ARG A 143 -2.72 3.99 -15.32
CA ARG A 143 -3.02 4.72 -16.54
C ARG A 143 -1.75 5.00 -17.35
N ARG A 144 -0.62 5.29 -16.69
CA ARG A 144 0.66 5.54 -17.36
C ARG A 144 1.22 4.26 -17.98
N GLU A 145 1.07 3.12 -17.32
CA GLU A 145 1.46 1.81 -17.86
C GLU A 145 0.66 1.48 -19.12
N THR A 146 -0.66 1.59 -19.04
CA THR A 146 -1.56 1.31 -20.18
C THR A 146 -1.27 2.21 -21.40
N GLN A 147 -0.85 3.46 -21.19
CA GLN A 147 -0.48 4.38 -22.27
C GLN A 147 0.90 4.07 -22.86
N SER A 148 1.86 3.66 -22.02
CA SER A 148 3.21 3.24 -22.44
C SER A 148 3.15 2.01 -23.34
N GLU A 149 2.35 1.00 -22.97
CA GLU A 149 2.15 -0.22 -23.77
C GLU A 149 1.51 0.08 -25.13
N ARG A 150 0.42 0.86 -25.16
CA ARG A 150 -0.21 1.27 -26.42
C ARG A 150 0.69 2.11 -27.31
N GLY A 151 1.59 2.89 -26.72
CA GLY A 151 2.61 3.65 -27.45
C GLY A 151 3.65 2.76 -28.11
N ARG A 152 4.11 1.73 -27.38
CA ARG A 152 5.06 0.71 -27.87
C ARG A 152 4.47 -0.11 -29.01
N ASP A 153 3.25 -0.60 -28.87
CA ASP A 153 2.55 -1.38 -29.90
C ASP A 153 2.38 -0.59 -31.21
N ARG A 154 2.13 0.73 -31.12
CA ARG A 154 2.04 1.61 -32.30
C ARG A 154 3.40 1.85 -32.96
N HIS A 155 4.48 1.90 -32.19
CA HIS A 155 5.82 2.06 -32.73
C HIS A 155 6.26 0.82 -33.49
N ASP A 156 6.04 -0.37 -32.93
CA ASP A 156 6.37 -1.65 -33.56
C ASP A 156 5.56 -1.89 -34.84
N ALA A 157 4.27 -1.53 -34.83
CA ALA A 157 3.43 -1.59 -36.04
C ALA A 157 3.94 -0.66 -37.16
N ARG A 158 4.48 0.51 -36.81
CA ARG A 158 5.03 1.47 -37.78
C ARG A 158 6.35 0.98 -38.38
N VAL A 159 7.27 0.48 -37.55
CA VAL A 159 8.56 -0.09 -38.02
C VAL A 159 8.33 -1.30 -38.94
N SER A 160 7.31 -2.12 -38.67
CA SER A 160 6.93 -3.24 -39.53
C SER A 160 6.40 -2.79 -40.90
N SER A 161 5.74 -1.64 -40.98
CA SER A 161 5.18 -1.11 -42.24
C SER A 161 6.20 -0.40 -43.14
N GLU A 162 7.29 0.13 -42.57
CA GLU A 162 8.34 0.83 -43.33
C GLU A 162 9.41 -0.14 -43.89
N GLY A 163 9.45 -1.40 -43.42
CA GLY A 163 10.38 -2.44 -43.89
C GLY A 163 9.98 -3.22 -45.14
N ILE A 164 8.80 -2.96 -45.72
CA ILE A 164 8.27 -3.72 -46.88
C ILE A 164 8.40 -2.94 -48.21
N ALA A 165 8.86 -1.68 -48.19
CA ALA A 165 8.85 -0.79 -49.35
C ALA A 165 10.21 -0.62 -50.09
N THR A 166 11.14 -1.56 -49.99
CA THR A 166 12.40 -1.55 -50.78
C THR A 166 12.65 -2.89 -51.48
N GLY A 167 11.88 -3.12 -52.53
CA GLY A 167 12.16 -4.13 -53.54
C GLY A 167 11.22 -3.88 -54.71
N TRP A 168 11.74 -4.08 -55.93
CA TRP A 168 11.13 -3.85 -57.25
C TRP A 168 11.39 -2.45 -57.84
#